data_AF-A0AA44GC38-F1
#
_entry.id   AF-A0AA44GC38-F1
#
_cell.length_a   1.000
_cell.length_b   1.000
_cell.length_c   1.000
_cell.angle_alpha   90.00
_cell.angle_beta   90.00
_cell.angle_gamma   90.00
#
_symmetry.space_group_name_H-M   'P 1'
#
loop_
_entity.id
_entity.type
_entity.pdbx_description
1 polymer ?
#
loop_
_entity_poly.entity_id
_entity_poly.type
_entity_poly.pdbx_seq_one_letter_code
_entity_poly.pdbx_strand_id
1 'polypeptide(L)'
;MKYLISSALVILTLTGCSSATAPLRQSATPVEHSGGNIDDTKTSLYWLTERANSPESSSDHVAFKNNTWYRSHYSWDNDVLREMTRTGERLSASGETLPYQVTLRFSGQGEAVYQRLRLDGKVRPMNKNRIAEIKQQANDLLAMNQAQEKKGLELIQGYWKEGVFMTCEGKVFKDIKFKHQLPPVVVERLRDEENFAAFVGEYKAKSVMVDKLLILQHGGAECIERPVE
;
A
#
# COMPACT_ATOMS: atom_id res chain seq x y z
N MET A 1 -54.43 -34.46 -52.68
CA MET A 1 -53.95 -33.07 -52.54
C MET A 1 -54.37 -32.56 -51.17
N LYS A 2 -53.43 -31.97 -50.43
CA LYS A 2 -53.64 -30.98 -49.35
C LYS A 2 -53.99 -31.47 -47.92
N TYR A 3 -52.95 -31.41 -47.07
CA TYR A 3 -52.88 -30.99 -45.65
C TYR A 3 -53.76 -31.75 -44.62
N LEU A 4 -53.29 -32.15 -43.44
CA LEU A 4 -52.78 -31.27 -42.40
C LEU A 4 -51.88 -32.02 -41.40
N ILE A 5 -50.69 -31.44 -41.25
CA ILE A 5 -49.73 -31.51 -40.16
C ILE A 5 -50.47 -31.32 -38.82
N SER A 6 -50.28 -32.23 -37.86
CA SER A 6 -50.51 -31.93 -36.44
C SER A 6 -49.18 -32.16 -35.71
N SER A 7 -48.33 -31.14 -35.75
CA SER A 7 -47.14 -31.04 -34.91
C SER A 7 -47.60 -30.83 -33.48
N ALA A 8 -47.38 -31.83 -32.62
CA ALA A 8 -47.46 -31.68 -31.18
C ALA A 8 -46.37 -30.69 -30.73
N LEU A 9 -46.82 -29.52 -30.30
CA LEU A 9 -46.02 -28.43 -29.76
C LEU A 9 -45.61 -28.78 -28.33
N VAL A 10 -44.46 -29.43 -28.14
CA VAL A 10 -43.83 -29.59 -26.82
C VAL A 10 -43.00 -28.35 -26.53
N ILE A 11 -43.60 -27.39 -25.84
CA ILE A 11 -42.87 -26.26 -25.26
C ILE A 11 -42.16 -26.77 -24.00
N LEU A 12 -40.90 -27.16 -24.15
CA LEU A 12 -39.97 -27.33 -23.03
C LEU A 12 -39.67 -25.95 -22.44
N THR A 13 -40.36 -25.59 -21.36
CA THR A 13 -40.00 -24.43 -20.55
C THR A 13 -38.74 -24.75 -19.73
N LEU A 14 -37.58 -24.55 -20.33
CA LEU A 14 -36.31 -24.41 -19.61
C LEU A 14 -36.22 -22.97 -19.06
N THR A 15 -36.97 -22.68 -18.00
CA THR A 15 -36.74 -21.48 -17.18
C THR A 15 -35.93 -21.89 -15.95
N GLY A 16 -34.65 -22.17 -16.18
CA GLY A 16 -33.63 -22.26 -15.13
C GLY A 16 -32.74 -21.02 -15.20
N CYS A 17 -33.31 -19.83 -14.99
CA CYS A 17 -32.50 -18.65 -14.68
C CYS A 17 -31.95 -18.85 -13.26
N SER A 18 -30.83 -19.56 -13.16
CA SER A 18 -30.00 -19.52 -11.97
C SER A 18 -29.48 -18.08 -11.88
N SER A 19 -30.20 -17.23 -11.15
CA SER A 19 -29.64 -15.99 -10.62
C SER A 19 -28.53 -16.40 -9.66
N ALA A 20 -27.35 -16.65 -10.20
CA ALA A 20 -26.14 -16.51 -9.43
C ALA A 20 -26.06 -15.03 -9.05
N THR A 21 -26.62 -14.68 -7.90
CA THR A 21 -26.26 -13.42 -7.23
C THR A 21 -24.75 -13.48 -7.07
N ALA A 22 -24.04 -12.76 -7.94
CA ALA A 22 -22.61 -12.56 -7.75
C ALA A 22 -22.44 -12.08 -6.30
N PRO A 23 -21.60 -12.75 -5.49
CA PRO A 23 -21.45 -12.38 -4.09
C PRO A 23 -21.09 -10.90 -4.00
N LEU A 24 -21.78 -10.14 -3.13
CA LEU A 24 -21.69 -8.68 -2.99
C LEU A 24 -20.26 -8.12 -3.03
N ARG A 25 -19.28 -8.90 -2.55
CA ARG A 25 -17.85 -8.59 -2.60
C ARG A 25 -17.32 -8.42 -4.03
N GLN A 26 -17.72 -9.26 -4.99
CA GLN A 26 -17.25 -9.19 -6.37
C GLN A 26 -17.78 -7.96 -7.13
N SER A 27 -18.94 -7.43 -6.72
CA SER A 27 -19.52 -6.23 -7.31
C SER A 27 -19.08 -4.92 -6.67
N ALA A 28 -18.41 -4.97 -5.50
CA ALA A 28 -17.97 -3.77 -4.80
C ALA A 28 -16.75 -3.14 -5.48
N THR A 29 -16.78 -1.81 -5.64
CA THR A 29 -15.63 -1.04 -6.13
C THR A 29 -14.51 -1.04 -5.10
N PRO A 30 -13.24 -1.24 -5.51
CA PRO A 30 -12.12 -1.07 -4.60
C PRO A 30 -12.02 0.38 -4.13
N VAL A 31 -11.63 0.57 -2.87
CA VAL A 31 -11.29 1.86 -2.27
C VAL A 31 -9.82 1.82 -1.87
N GLU A 32 -9.10 2.89 -2.17
CA GLU A 32 -7.67 2.98 -1.86
C GLU A 32 -7.42 4.02 -0.77
N HIS A 33 -6.53 3.65 0.14
CA HIS A 33 -6.08 4.47 1.25
C HIS A 33 -4.57 4.45 1.31
N SER A 34 -3.97 5.57 1.68
CA SER A 34 -2.52 5.70 1.77
C SER A 34 -2.14 6.39 3.07
N GLY A 35 -0.90 6.22 3.49
CA GLY A 35 -0.41 6.87 4.69
C GLY A 35 1.08 6.67 4.91
N GLY A 36 1.54 7.04 6.10
CA GLY A 36 2.93 6.86 6.46
C GLY A 36 3.24 7.16 7.91
N ASN A 37 4.46 6.84 8.32
CA ASN A 37 4.98 7.17 9.63
C ASN A 37 6.49 7.35 9.58
N ILE A 38 7.02 8.14 10.51
CA ILE A 38 8.45 8.27 10.76
C ILE A 38 8.68 8.15 12.27
N ASP A 39 9.73 7.42 12.64
CA ASP A 39 10.24 7.29 14.01
C ASP A 39 11.76 7.46 14.02
N ASP A 40 12.38 7.22 15.19
CA ASP A 40 13.83 7.37 15.36
C ASP A 40 14.68 6.37 14.59
N THR A 41 14.08 5.38 13.94
CA THR A 41 14.78 4.27 13.27
C THR A 41 14.47 4.20 11.79
N LYS A 42 13.28 4.61 11.37
CA LYS A 42 12.80 4.42 9.99
C LYS A 42 11.71 5.41 9.58
N THR A 43 11.57 5.56 8.27
CA THR A 43 10.40 6.12 7.59
C THR A 43 9.65 4.99 6.89
N SER A 44 8.33 5.00 6.95
CA SER A 44 7.46 3.99 6.34
C SER A 44 6.34 4.69 5.57
N LEU A 45 6.18 4.33 4.29
CA LEU A 45 5.05 4.71 3.45
C LEU A 45 4.20 3.47 3.23
N TYR A 46 2.89 3.59 3.21
CA TYR A 46 2.02 2.43 3.02
C TYR A 46 0.75 2.75 2.24
N TRP A 47 0.22 1.71 1.60
CA TRP A 47 -0.99 1.74 0.79
C TRP A 47 -1.87 0.54 1.15
N LEU A 48 -3.18 0.73 1.10
CA LEU A 48 -4.21 -0.26 1.39
C LEU A 48 -5.28 -0.15 0.31
N THR A 49 -5.65 -1.28 -0.29
CA THR A 49 -6.86 -1.41 -1.09
C THR A 49 -7.85 -2.27 -0.32
N GLU A 50 -9.05 -1.74 -0.09
CA GLU A 50 -10.16 -2.46 0.51
C GLU A 50 -11.24 -2.72 -0.54
N ARG A 51 -11.95 -3.84 -0.40
CA ARG A 51 -13.15 -4.16 -1.17
C ARG A 51 -14.24 -4.64 -0.25
N ALA A 52 -15.41 -4.00 -0.29
CA ALA A 52 -16.52 -4.27 0.60
C ALA A 52 -16.12 -4.25 2.10
N ASN A 53 -15.30 -3.27 2.50
CA ASN A 53 -14.78 -3.06 3.86
C ASN A 53 -13.85 -4.19 4.39
N SER A 54 -13.32 -5.03 3.51
CA SER A 54 -12.26 -5.99 3.84
C SER A 54 -10.99 -5.63 3.08
N PRO A 55 -9.79 -5.78 3.68
CA PRO A 55 -8.53 -5.69 2.96
C PRO A 55 -8.51 -6.66 1.78
N GLU A 56 -8.10 -6.14 0.62
CA GLU A 56 -7.78 -6.92 -0.58
C GLU A 56 -6.26 -7.00 -0.75
N SER A 57 -5.58 -5.86 -0.67
CA SER A 57 -4.12 -5.80 -0.70
C SER A 57 -3.59 -4.67 0.15
N SER A 58 -2.36 -4.81 0.62
CA SER A 58 -1.60 -3.71 1.21
C SER A 58 -0.15 -3.75 0.74
N SER A 59 0.55 -2.64 0.89
CA SER A 59 1.97 -2.56 0.53
C SER A 59 2.67 -1.52 1.38
N ASP A 60 3.97 -1.70 1.61
CA ASP A 60 4.81 -0.75 2.33
C ASP A 60 6.13 -0.49 1.61
N HIS A 61 6.66 0.73 1.79
CA HIS A 61 8.03 1.09 1.50
C HIS A 61 8.66 1.61 2.79
N VAL A 62 9.72 0.96 3.27
CA VAL A 62 10.36 1.28 4.53
C VAL A 62 11.84 1.56 4.30
N ALA A 63 12.28 2.75 4.70
CA ALA A 63 13.67 3.18 4.67
C ALA A 63 14.18 3.36 6.10
N PHE A 64 15.30 2.74 6.44
CA PHE A 64 15.95 2.83 7.74
C PHE A 64 17.05 3.90 7.74
N LYS A 65 17.36 4.46 8.91
CA LYS A 65 18.45 5.44 9.08
C LYS A 65 19.84 4.91 8.74
N ASN A 66 20.02 3.59 8.72
CA ASN A 66 21.28 2.94 8.35
C ASN A 66 21.43 2.72 6.84
N ASN A 67 20.65 3.43 6.01
CA ASN A 67 20.62 3.33 4.54
C ASN A 67 20.16 1.97 4.00
N THR A 68 19.51 1.13 4.82
CA THR A 68 18.81 -0.07 4.32
C THR A 68 17.34 0.19 4.10
N TRP A 69 16.70 -0.64 3.30
CA TRP A 69 15.29 -0.45 2.93
C TRP A 69 14.61 -1.77 2.61
N TYR A 70 13.28 -1.77 2.58
CA TYR A 70 12.51 -2.80 1.92
C TYR A 70 11.21 -2.27 1.37
N ARG A 71 10.67 -3.00 0.41
CA ARG A 71 9.29 -2.86 -0.05
C ARG A 71 8.58 -4.19 0.05
N SER A 72 7.32 -4.15 0.45
CA SER A 72 6.48 -5.34 0.58
C SER A 72 5.15 -5.17 -0.11
N HIS A 73 4.60 -6.29 -0.58
CA HIS A 73 3.23 -6.43 -1.03
C HIS A 73 2.56 -7.57 -0.24
N TYR A 74 1.31 -7.37 0.15
CA TYR A 74 0.49 -8.31 0.91
C TYR A 74 -0.85 -8.48 0.21
N SER A 75 -1.31 -9.72 0.05
CA SER A 75 -2.65 -10.02 -0.45
C SER A 75 -3.50 -10.70 0.62
N TRP A 76 -4.77 -10.33 0.66
CA TRP A 76 -5.72 -10.77 1.69
C TRP A 76 -6.93 -11.43 1.03
N ASP A 77 -7.47 -12.45 1.69
CA ASP A 77 -8.74 -13.06 1.31
C ASP A 77 -9.50 -13.42 2.58
N ASN A 78 -10.72 -12.90 2.70
CA ASN A 78 -11.58 -13.03 3.89
C ASN A 78 -10.83 -12.69 5.19
N ASP A 79 -10.15 -11.54 5.19
CA ASP A 79 -9.37 -11.01 6.32
C ASP A 79 -8.20 -11.90 6.78
N VAL A 80 -7.86 -12.92 5.98
CA VAL A 80 -6.70 -13.78 6.17
C VAL A 80 -5.62 -13.39 5.17
N LEU A 81 -4.43 -13.04 5.67
CA LEU A 81 -3.24 -12.82 4.85
C LEU A 81 -2.94 -14.09 4.04
N ARG A 82 -2.87 -13.99 2.71
CA ARG A 82 -2.64 -15.14 1.80
C ARG A 82 -1.25 -15.19 1.24
N GLU A 83 -0.72 -14.06 0.83
CA GLU A 83 0.63 -13.97 0.30
C GLU A 83 1.31 -12.69 0.81
N MET A 84 2.63 -12.81 1.00
CA MET A 84 3.51 -11.66 1.20
C MET A 84 4.73 -11.83 0.30
N THR A 85 5.05 -10.80 -0.48
CA THR A 85 6.35 -10.64 -1.14
C THR A 85 7.08 -9.46 -0.52
N ARG A 86 8.38 -9.58 -0.31
CA ARG A 86 9.23 -8.49 0.16
C ARG A 86 10.59 -8.55 -0.51
N THR A 87 11.08 -7.40 -0.94
CA THR A 87 12.43 -7.23 -1.46
C THR A 87 13.09 -6.05 -0.79
N GLY A 88 14.39 -6.13 -0.56
CA GLY A 88 15.11 -5.00 -0.02
C GLY A 88 16.56 -5.32 0.28
N GLU A 89 17.14 -4.47 1.09
CA GLU A 89 18.52 -4.53 1.53
C GLU A 89 18.56 -4.63 3.06
N ARG A 90 19.55 -5.35 3.58
CA ARG A 90 19.78 -5.46 5.02
C ARG A 90 21.26 -5.51 5.31
N LEU A 91 21.66 -5.10 6.50
CA LEU A 91 23.02 -5.28 6.96
C LEU A 91 23.28 -6.76 7.31
N SER A 92 24.44 -7.24 6.90
CA SER A 92 25.04 -8.50 7.34
C SER A 92 25.66 -8.35 8.74
N ALA A 93 26.15 -9.46 9.31
CA ALA A 93 26.94 -9.40 10.55
C ALA A 93 28.29 -8.69 10.37
N SER A 94 28.83 -8.62 9.15
CA SER A 94 30.04 -7.88 8.80
C SER A 94 29.79 -6.39 8.51
N GLY A 95 28.53 -5.93 8.54
CA GLY A 95 28.14 -4.55 8.20
C GLY A 95 27.99 -4.29 6.71
N GLU A 96 28.08 -5.33 5.87
CA GLU A 96 27.85 -5.22 4.42
C GLU A 96 26.34 -5.21 4.12
N THR A 97 25.95 -4.38 3.15
CA THR A 97 24.57 -4.36 2.65
C THR A 97 24.34 -5.55 1.72
N LEU A 98 23.39 -6.41 2.06
CA LEU A 98 23.02 -7.59 1.29
C LEU A 98 21.58 -7.50 0.79
N PRO A 99 21.33 -7.81 -0.49
CA PRO A 99 19.98 -7.91 -1.00
C PRO A 99 19.29 -9.13 -0.40
N TYR A 100 18.00 -8.99 -0.11
CA TYR A 100 17.17 -10.08 0.34
C TYR A 100 15.78 -10.08 -0.29
N GLN A 101 15.21 -11.27 -0.35
CA GLN A 101 13.85 -11.49 -0.84
C GLN A 101 13.13 -12.45 0.08
N VAL A 102 11.86 -12.17 0.35
CA VAL A 102 10.95 -13.03 1.10
C VAL A 102 9.71 -13.28 0.27
N THR A 103 9.27 -14.53 0.24
CA THR A 103 7.93 -14.93 -0.21
C THR A 103 7.33 -15.84 0.85
N LEU A 104 6.15 -15.51 1.35
CA LEU A 104 5.36 -16.35 2.26
C LEU A 104 3.98 -16.57 1.69
N ARG A 105 3.44 -17.78 1.83
CA ARG A 105 2.01 -18.06 1.57
C ARG A 105 1.36 -18.72 2.77
N PHE A 106 0.09 -18.45 2.98
CA PHE A 106 -0.66 -18.94 4.11
C PHE A 106 -1.94 -19.67 3.69
N SER A 107 -2.34 -20.66 4.51
CA SER A 107 -3.60 -21.40 4.35
C SER A 107 -4.81 -20.53 4.68
N GLY A 108 -6.01 -21.07 4.47
CA GLY A 108 -7.26 -20.44 4.94
C GLY A 108 -7.35 -20.29 6.46
N GLN A 109 -6.60 -21.08 7.23
CA GLN A 109 -6.48 -20.90 8.68
C GLN A 109 -5.33 -19.94 9.05
N GLY A 110 -4.66 -19.35 8.05
CA GLY A 110 -3.50 -18.47 8.26
C GLY A 110 -2.20 -19.22 8.56
N GLU A 111 -2.11 -20.54 8.40
CA GLU A 111 -0.86 -21.28 8.65
C GLU A 111 0.13 -21.10 7.50
N ALA A 112 1.43 -20.97 7.77
CA ALA A 112 2.42 -20.81 6.70
C ALA A 112 2.58 -22.14 5.93
N VAL A 113 2.16 -22.14 4.66
CA VAL A 113 2.22 -23.30 3.75
C VAL A 113 3.35 -23.19 2.73
N TYR A 114 3.90 -21.99 2.54
CA TYR A 114 5.08 -21.76 1.72
C TYR A 114 5.97 -20.70 2.36
N GLN A 115 7.27 -20.94 2.31
CA GLN A 115 8.28 -19.98 2.72
C GLN A 115 9.49 -20.01 1.81
N ARG A 116 9.97 -18.83 1.43
CA ARG A 116 11.24 -18.67 0.72
C ARG A 116 11.92 -17.39 1.17
N LEU A 117 13.08 -17.53 1.80
CA LEU A 117 13.99 -16.44 2.09
C LEU A 117 15.22 -16.60 1.22
N ARG A 118 15.55 -15.59 0.40
CA ARG A 118 16.85 -15.48 -0.24
C ARG A 118 17.65 -14.37 0.45
N LEU A 119 18.87 -14.69 0.86
CA LEU A 119 19.86 -13.72 1.33
C LEU A 119 21.03 -13.83 0.36
N ASP A 120 21.35 -12.74 -0.34
CA ASP A 120 22.44 -12.73 -1.33
C ASP A 120 22.31 -13.89 -2.35
N GLY A 121 21.10 -14.01 -2.93
CA GLY A 121 20.73 -15.07 -3.86
C GLY A 121 20.56 -16.48 -3.26
N LYS A 122 21.08 -16.74 -2.05
CA LYS A 122 21.08 -18.06 -1.42
C LYS A 122 19.81 -18.29 -0.61
N VAL A 123 19.18 -19.44 -0.80
CA VAL A 123 18.01 -19.85 -0.01
C VAL A 123 18.43 -20.13 1.43
N ARG A 124 17.68 -19.58 2.38
CA ARG A 124 17.89 -19.74 3.83
C ARG A 124 16.60 -20.15 4.52
N PRO A 125 16.67 -20.96 5.59
CA PRO A 125 15.49 -21.27 6.38
C PRO A 125 14.99 -20.01 7.10
N MET A 126 13.67 -19.90 7.22
CA MET A 126 13.03 -18.90 8.06
C MET A 126 12.49 -19.58 9.31
N ASN A 127 12.71 -18.98 10.48
CA ASN A 127 12.16 -19.49 11.73
C ASN A 127 10.72 -18.99 11.94
N LYS A 128 9.97 -19.67 12.82
CA LYS A 128 8.56 -19.37 13.10
C LYS A 128 8.35 -17.95 13.64
N ASN A 129 9.28 -17.46 14.48
CA ASN A 129 9.18 -16.12 15.07
C ASN A 129 9.21 -15.03 13.98
N ARG A 130 10.10 -15.15 13.00
CA ARG A 130 10.20 -14.19 11.90
C ARG A 130 8.95 -14.20 11.01
N ILE A 131 8.34 -15.36 10.81
CA ILE A 131 7.05 -15.47 10.10
C ILE A 131 5.94 -14.76 10.90
N ALA A 132 5.91 -14.95 12.23
CA ALA A 132 4.94 -14.29 13.10
C ALA A 132 5.13 -12.78 13.14
N GLU A 133 6.37 -12.29 13.21
CA GLU A 133 6.70 -10.85 13.13
C GLU A 133 6.21 -10.23 11.83
N ILE A 134 6.41 -10.90 10.70
CA ILE A 134 5.93 -10.42 9.40
C ILE A 134 4.40 -10.34 9.37
N LYS A 135 3.71 -11.35 9.90
CA LYS A 135 2.24 -11.30 9.98
C LYS A 135 1.77 -10.13 10.84
N GLN A 136 2.44 -9.91 11.97
CA GLN A 136 2.13 -8.78 12.83
C GLN A 136 2.34 -7.46 12.09
N GLN A 137 3.46 -7.30 11.36
CA GLN A 137 3.71 -6.11 10.53
C GLN A 137 2.60 -5.87 9.50
N ALA A 138 2.09 -6.93 8.86
CA ALA A 138 0.99 -6.84 7.91
C ALA A 138 -0.30 -6.34 8.58
N ASN A 139 -0.64 -6.87 9.76
CA ASN A 139 -1.80 -6.43 10.55
C ASN A 139 -1.64 -4.99 11.06
N ASP A 140 -0.46 -4.63 11.56
CA ASP A 140 -0.16 -3.29 12.06
C ASP A 140 -0.31 -2.25 10.94
N LEU A 141 0.09 -2.59 9.71
CA LEU A 141 -0.10 -1.73 8.54
C LEU A 141 -1.59 -1.44 8.30
N LEU A 142 -2.46 -2.45 8.35
CA LEU A 142 -3.91 -2.26 8.23
C LEU A 142 -4.43 -1.31 9.32
N ALA A 143 -4.04 -1.55 10.58
CA ALA A 143 -4.49 -0.75 11.71
C ALA A 143 -4.02 0.72 11.61
N MET A 144 -2.77 0.95 11.18
CA MET A 144 -2.22 2.29 10.98
C MET A 144 -2.93 3.04 9.86
N ASN A 145 -3.18 2.36 8.73
CA ASN A 145 -3.86 2.94 7.59
C ASN A 145 -5.31 3.33 7.96
N GLN A 146 -6.06 2.43 8.58
CA GLN A 146 -7.41 2.71 9.08
C GLN A 146 -7.44 3.83 10.14
N ALA A 147 -6.41 3.95 10.97
CA ALA A 147 -6.33 5.04 11.95
C ALA A 147 -6.06 6.42 11.31
N GLN A 148 -5.35 6.47 10.18
CA GLN A 148 -5.14 7.70 9.41
C GLN A 148 -6.36 8.05 8.57
N GLU A 149 -6.95 7.07 7.91
CA GLU A 149 -8.20 7.20 7.15
C GLU A 149 -9.32 7.80 8.00
N LYS A 150 -9.54 7.29 9.22
CA LYS A 150 -10.54 7.84 10.17
C LYS A 150 -10.31 9.30 10.55
N LYS A 151 -9.09 9.82 10.37
CA LYS A 151 -8.73 11.22 10.61
C LYS A 151 -8.75 12.06 9.32
N GLY A 152 -9.12 11.48 8.18
CA GLY A 152 -9.06 12.10 6.86
C GLY A 152 -7.63 12.31 6.36
N LEU A 153 -6.66 11.55 6.89
CA LEU A 153 -5.25 11.69 6.55
C LEU A 153 -4.85 10.70 5.47
N GLU A 154 -4.04 11.17 4.52
CA GLU A 154 -3.49 10.38 3.43
C GLU A 154 -2.00 10.70 3.20
N LEU A 155 -1.30 9.82 2.49
CA LEU A 155 0.06 10.06 2.01
C LEU A 155 0.01 11.01 0.82
N ILE A 156 0.67 12.16 0.95
CA ILE A 156 0.82 13.15 -0.10
C ILE A 156 2.32 13.27 -0.41
N GLN A 157 2.67 13.07 -1.68
CA GLN A 157 4.02 13.16 -2.20
C GLN A 157 4.08 14.19 -3.33
N GLY A 158 5.21 14.88 -3.49
CA GLY A 158 5.35 15.87 -4.54
C GLY A 158 6.64 16.68 -4.45
N TYR A 159 6.72 17.73 -5.27
CA TYR A 159 7.90 18.56 -5.41
C TYR A 159 7.56 20.03 -5.30
N TRP A 160 8.46 20.82 -4.73
CA TRP A 160 8.43 22.27 -4.90
C TRP A 160 9.05 22.64 -6.23
N LYS A 161 8.33 23.44 -7.01
CA LYS A 161 8.80 24.04 -8.25
C LYS A 161 8.27 25.46 -8.34
N GLU A 162 9.16 26.44 -8.54
CA GLU A 162 8.78 27.85 -8.71
C GLU A 162 7.84 28.38 -7.59
N GLY A 163 8.09 27.98 -6.34
CA GLY A 163 7.32 28.42 -5.18
C GLY A 163 5.94 27.78 -5.02
N VAL A 164 5.59 26.77 -5.82
CA VAL A 164 4.37 25.96 -5.66
C VAL A 164 4.71 24.50 -5.40
N PHE A 165 3.86 23.81 -4.65
CA PHE A 165 3.96 22.37 -4.43
C PHE A 165 3.10 21.62 -5.47
N MET A 166 3.74 20.79 -6.29
CA MET A 166 3.09 19.92 -7.27
C MET A 166 3.11 18.48 -6.75
N THR A 167 1.93 17.90 -6.53
CA THR A 167 1.82 16.51 -6.09
C THR A 167 2.23 15.55 -7.21
N CYS A 168 2.61 14.33 -6.83
CA CYS A 168 2.84 13.22 -7.76
C CYS A 168 1.60 12.88 -8.61
N GLU A 169 0.41 13.31 -8.19
CA GLU A 169 -0.85 13.16 -8.94
C GLU A 169 -1.18 14.37 -9.84
N GLY A 170 -0.29 15.38 -9.90
CA GLY A 170 -0.46 16.57 -10.74
C GLY A 170 -1.31 17.68 -10.12
N LYS A 171 -1.68 17.59 -8.83
CA LYS A 171 -2.39 18.69 -8.13
C LYS A 171 -1.38 19.77 -7.73
N VAL A 172 -1.76 21.04 -7.81
CA VAL A 172 -0.87 22.17 -7.53
C VAL A 172 -1.40 23.00 -6.37
N PHE A 173 -0.53 23.29 -5.40
CA PHE A 173 -0.85 24.06 -4.20
C PHE A 173 0.14 25.20 -3.98
N LYS A 174 -0.40 26.40 -3.72
CA LYS A 174 0.41 27.57 -3.32
C LYS A 174 0.59 27.66 -1.81
N ASP A 175 -0.26 26.96 -1.05
CA ASP A 175 -0.36 27.07 0.40
C ASP A 175 -0.24 25.68 1.03
N ILE A 176 0.85 25.46 1.76
CA ILE A 176 1.10 24.24 2.55
C ILE A 176 1.20 24.68 4.00
N LYS A 177 0.29 24.17 4.84
CA LYS A 177 0.22 24.50 6.26
C LYS A 177 0.65 23.31 7.09
N PHE A 178 1.34 23.57 8.18
CA PHE A 178 1.76 22.54 9.12
C PHE A 178 0.91 22.65 10.39
N LYS A 179 0.26 21.55 10.77
CA LYS A 179 -0.59 21.48 11.95
C LYS A 179 0.21 21.65 13.25
N HIS A 180 1.45 21.16 13.24
CA HIS A 180 2.44 21.38 14.27
C HIS A 180 3.49 22.35 13.76
N GLN A 181 3.96 23.26 14.61
CA GLN A 181 5.04 24.18 14.23
C GLN A 181 6.29 23.36 13.89
N LEU A 182 6.63 23.30 12.60
CA LEU A 182 7.94 22.83 12.18
C LEU A 182 9.00 23.86 12.58
N PRO A 183 10.23 23.41 12.87
CA PRO A 183 11.35 24.34 13.00
C PRO A 183 11.44 25.25 11.75
N PRO A 184 11.63 26.58 11.91
CA PRO A 184 11.67 27.51 10.77
C PRO A 184 12.64 27.09 9.66
N VAL A 185 13.79 26.50 10.04
CA VAL A 185 14.80 25.97 9.11
C VAL A 185 14.26 24.89 8.18
N VAL A 186 13.30 24.06 8.63
CA VAL A 186 12.67 23.04 7.78
C VAL A 186 11.71 23.70 6.80
N VAL A 187 10.96 24.73 7.24
CA VAL A 187 10.00 25.48 6.41
C VAL A 187 10.71 26.27 5.31
N GLU A 188 11.84 26.90 5.62
CA GLU A 188 12.66 27.64 4.66
C GLU A 188 13.25 26.68 3.61
N ARG A 189 13.90 25.59 4.06
CA ARG A 189 14.47 24.58 3.14
C ARG A 189 13.44 24.00 2.19
N LEU A 190 12.21 23.78 2.63
CA LEU A 190 11.13 23.26 1.78
C LEU A 190 10.83 24.17 0.57
N ARG A 191 10.97 25.50 0.72
CA ARG A 191 10.46 26.49 -0.25
C ARG A 191 11.54 27.05 -1.19
N ASP A 192 12.79 26.98 -0.79
CA ASP A 192 13.89 27.67 -1.48
C ASP A 192 14.48 26.88 -2.66
N GLU A 193 14.24 25.57 -2.73
CA GLU A 193 14.89 24.67 -3.71
C GLU A 193 13.88 23.69 -4.35
N GLU A 194 14.25 23.08 -5.49
CA GLU A 194 13.52 21.96 -6.09
C GLU A 194 13.63 20.74 -5.16
N ASN A 195 12.75 20.66 -4.16
CA ASN A 195 12.76 19.60 -3.17
C ASN A 195 11.63 18.61 -3.40
N PHE A 196 11.92 17.34 -3.20
CA PHE A 196 10.90 16.31 -2.97
C PHE A 196 10.47 16.30 -1.50
N ALA A 197 9.17 16.16 -1.25
CA ALA A 197 8.70 15.71 0.05
C ALA A 197 7.58 14.68 -0.04
N ALA A 198 7.53 13.88 1.01
CA ALA A 198 6.40 13.04 1.36
C ALA A 198 5.92 13.40 2.77
N PHE A 199 4.62 13.50 2.96
CA PHE A 199 4.02 13.78 4.26
C PHE A 199 2.65 13.11 4.40
N VAL A 200 2.23 12.90 5.64
CA VAL A 200 0.85 12.57 5.98
C VAL A 200 0.10 13.88 6.18
N GLY A 201 -1.04 14.04 5.52
CA GLY A 201 -1.84 15.24 5.60
C GLY A 201 -3.23 15.07 5.01
N GLU A 202 -3.94 16.18 4.84
CA GLU A 202 -5.27 16.20 4.25
C GLU A 202 -5.37 17.34 3.22
N TYR A 203 -6.04 17.08 2.10
CA TYR A 203 -6.37 18.14 1.15
C TYR A 203 -7.46 19.05 1.73
N LYS A 204 -7.23 20.36 1.65
CA LYS A 204 -8.25 21.41 1.82
C LYS A 204 -8.50 22.06 0.46
N ALA A 205 -9.59 22.83 0.35
CA ALA A 205 -10.03 23.41 -0.92
C ALA A 205 -8.96 24.19 -1.71
N LYS A 206 -7.99 24.81 -1.03
CA LYS A 206 -6.90 25.60 -1.66
C LYS A 206 -5.52 25.36 -1.06
N SER A 207 -5.40 24.43 -0.12
CA SER A 207 -4.17 24.21 0.64
C SER A 207 -4.03 22.76 1.02
N VAL A 208 -2.83 22.35 1.40
CA VAL A 208 -2.61 21.05 2.05
C VAL A 208 -2.30 21.29 3.52
N MET A 209 -2.99 20.57 4.40
CA MET A 209 -2.69 20.58 5.83
C MET A 209 -1.83 19.37 6.15
N VAL A 210 -0.58 19.61 6.49
CA VAL A 210 0.41 18.60 6.85
C VAL A 210 0.28 18.27 8.33
N ASP A 211 -0.01 17.01 8.64
CA ASP A 211 -0.01 16.46 9.99
C ASP A 211 1.41 16.01 10.39
N LYS A 212 2.12 15.32 9.48
CA LYS A 212 3.47 14.81 9.73
C LYS A 212 4.33 14.80 8.47
N LEU A 213 5.48 15.46 8.53
CA LEU A 213 6.52 15.37 7.48
C LEU A 213 7.26 14.03 7.59
N LEU A 214 7.39 13.29 6.47
CA LEU A 214 8.03 11.97 6.44
C LEU A 214 9.39 11.99 5.72
N ILE A 215 9.46 12.67 4.58
CA ILE A 215 10.65 12.75 3.74
C ILE A 215 10.80 14.20 3.29
N LEU A 216 12.03 14.71 3.36
CA LEU A 216 12.45 15.95 2.72
C LEU A 216 13.81 15.69 2.09
N GLN A 217 13.88 15.80 0.77
CA GLN A 217 15.11 15.56 0.00
C GLN A 217 15.32 16.71 -0.98
N HIS A 218 16.58 17.14 -1.07
CA HIS A 218 17.02 18.12 -2.05
C HIS A 218 17.12 17.49 -3.45
N GLY A 219 16.63 18.19 -4.46
CA GLY A 219 16.58 17.74 -5.84
C GLY A 219 15.28 17.03 -6.22
N GLY A 220 15.09 16.84 -7.53
CA GLY A 220 14.02 16.02 -8.07
C GLY A 220 14.29 14.54 -7.81
N ALA A 221 13.83 14.01 -6.67
CA ALA A 221 13.64 12.57 -6.52
C ALA A 221 12.52 12.09 -7.47
N GLU A 222 12.36 10.78 -7.62
CA GLU A 222 11.16 10.22 -8.25
C GLU A 222 10.09 9.92 -7.20
N CYS A 223 8.83 9.95 -7.62
CA CYS A 223 7.72 9.66 -6.72
C CYS A 223 7.83 8.22 -6.27
N ILE A 224 7.68 7.97 -4.97
CA ILE A 224 7.80 6.59 -4.48
C ILE A 224 6.55 5.85 -4.90
N GLU A 225 6.74 4.93 -5.84
CA GLU A 225 5.69 4.08 -6.38
C GLU A 225 5.19 3.10 -5.33
N ARG A 226 3.88 2.85 -5.38
CA ARG A 226 3.26 1.77 -4.62
C ARG A 226 3.87 0.44 -5.05
N PRO A 227 4.41 -0.37 -4.12
CA PRO A 227 4.91 -1.69 -4.46
C PRO A 227 3.78 -2.59 -4.99
N VAL A 228 3.95 -3.01 -6.24
CA VAL A 228 3.14 -4.02 -6.91
C VAL A 228 4.00 -5.27 -7.07
N GLU A 229 3.46 -6.40 -6.63
CA GLU A 229 3.98 -7.79 -6.70
C GLU A 229 5.51 -8.03 -6.83
#